data_AF-A0A5D3WQJ0-F1
#
_entry.id   AF-A0A5D3WQJ0-F1
#
_cell.length_a   1.000
_cell.length_b   1.000
_cell.length_c   1.000
_cell.angle_alpha   90.00
_cell.angle_beta   90.00
_cell.angle_gamma   90.00
#
_symmetry.space_group_name_H-M   'P 1'
#
loop_
_entity.id
_entity.type
_entity.pdbx_description
1 polymer ?
#
loop_
_entity_poly.entity_id
_entity_poly.type
_entity_poly.pdbx_seq_one_letter_code
_entity_poly.pdbx_strand_id
1 'polypeptide(L)' 'MFLFFVSGIFFDIDKFSPEVRQIFMLNPMAILIKAFRRVLLDNDFPDVGQLLYVFLLSLILFIAALCILKRFDRFYSKIV' A
#
# COMPACT_ATOMS: atom_id res chain seq x y z
N MET A 1 -6.33 9.65 -9.57
CA MET A 1 -5.13 10.08 -10.31
C MET A 1 -3.98 10.50 -9.40
N PHE A 2 -4.18 11.30 -8.34
CA PHE A 2 -3.10 11.75 -7.44
C PHE A 2 -2.24 10.60 -6.86
N LEU A 3 -2.87 9.52 -6.40
CA LEU A 3 -2.18 8.34 -5.85
C LEU A 3 -1.20 7.68 -6.84
N PHE A 4 -1.44 7.79 -8.15
CA PHE A 4 -0.58 7.24 -9.19
C PHE A 4 0.71 8.06 -9.38
N PHE A 5 0.63 9.39 -9.22
CA PHE A 5 1.80 10.26 -9.23
C PHE A 5 2.62 10.10 -7.93
N VAL A 6 1.93 9.87 -6.80
CA VAL A 6 2.56 9.64 -5.50
C VAL A 6 3.11 8.21 -5.35
N SER A 7 2.79 7.27 -6.24
CA SER A 7 3.32 5.90 -6.15
C SER A 7 4.67 5.67 -6.83
N GLY A 8 5.34 6.73 -7.32
CA GLY A 8 6.71 6.63 -7.86
C GLY A 8 6.82 5.82 -9.16
N ILE A 9 5.74 5.73 -9.94
CA ILE A 9 5.72 4.94 -11.19
C ILE A 9 6.66 5.58 -12.24
N PHE A 10 6.67 6.91 -12.34
CA PHE A 10 7.54 7.63 -13.28
C PHE A 10 8.89 8.06 -12.71
N PHE A 11 9.04 8.07 -11.38
CA PHE A 11 10.21 8.66 -10.72
C PHE A 11 10.95 7.62 -9.89
N ASP A 12 12.27 7.65 -9.96
CA ASP A 12 13.10 6.85 -9.09
C ASP A 12 13.13 7.48 -7.69
N ILE A 13 12.43 6.84 -6.75
CA ILE A 13 12.26 7.32 -5.37
C ILE A 13 13.62 7.38 -4.65
N ASP A 14 14.62 6.61 -5.12
CA ASP A 14 15.96 6.59 -4.53
C ASP A 14 16.79 7.85 -4.86
N LYS A 15 16.31 8.73 -5.77
CA LYS A 15 16.94 10.03 -6.09
C LYS A 15 16.46 11.20 -5.21
N PHE A 16 15.46 10.99 -4.36
CA PHE A 16 14.91 12.02 -3.49
C PHE A 16 15.59 12.06 -2.11
N SER A 17 15.46 13.18 -1.41
CA SER A 17 15.96 13.34 -0.03
C SER A 17 15.34 12.28 0.91
N PRO A 18 16.06 11.86 1.97
CA PRO A 18 15.61 10.78 2.86
C PRO A 18 14.26 11.05 3.53
N GLU A 19 13.93 12.31 3.79
CA GLU A 19 12.64 12.73 4.37
C GLU A 19 11.48 12.46 3.39
N VAL A 20 11.66 12.80 2.11
CA VAL A 20 10.66 12.57 1.07
C VAL A 20 10.50 11.06 0.85
N ARG A 21 11.59 10.29 0.87
CA ARG A 21 11.55 8.83 0.75
C ARG A 21 10.68 8.18 1.83
N GLN A 22 10.76 8.65 3.08
CA GLN A 22 9.92 8.14 4.17
C GLN A 22 8.43 8.43 3.95
N ILE A 23 8.10 9.63 3.46
CA ILE A 23 6.71 10.00 3.14
C ILE A 23 6.15 9.10 2.02
N PHE A 24 6.95 8.81 1.00
CA PHE A 24 6.55 7.92 -0.09
C PHE A 24 6.41 6.45 0.36
N MET A 25 7.24 6.01 1.32
CA MET A 25 7.15 4.66 1.91
C MET A 25 5.91 4.44 2.77
N LEU A 26 5.20 5.50 3.21
CA LEU A 26 3.88 5.35 3.85
C LEU A 26 2.81 4.86 2.86
N ASN A 27 3.03 5.01 1.55
CA ASN A 27 2.09 4.55 0.54
C ASN A 27 2.38 3.07 0.19
N PRO A 28 1.52 2.10 0.59
CA PRO A 28 1.75 0.69 0.31
C PRO A 28 1.83 0.38 -1.19
N MET A 29 1.17 1.18 -2.05
CA MET A 29 1.26 1.02 -3.50
C MET A 29 2.66 1.34 -4.03
N ALA A 30 3.34 2.35 -3.47
CA ALA A 30 4.70 2.71 -3.86
C ALA A 30 5.69 1.57 -3.56
N ILE A 31 5.53 0.93 -2.39
CA ILE A 31 6.32 -0.24 -1.98
C ILE A 31 6.13 -1.39 -2.97
N LEU A 32 4.87 -1.72 -3.32
CA LEU A 32 4.57 -2.79 -4.25
C LEU A 32 5.17 -2.54 -5.64
N ILE A 33 5.00 -1.33 -6.18
CA ILE A 33 5.56 -0.96 -7.49
C ILE A 33 7.08 -1.05 -7.49
N LYS A 34 7.75 -0.61 -6.42
CA LYS A 34 9.19 -0.75 -6.25
C LYS A 34 9.63 -2.21 -6.20
N ALA A 35 8.90 -3.06 -5.47
CA ALA A 35 9.17 -4.48 -5.39
C ALA A 35 9.02 -5.16 -6.77
N PHE A 36 7.97 -4.85 -7.52
CA PHE A 36 7.79 -5.33 -8.89
C PHE A 36 8.94 -4.90 -9.80
N ARG A 37 9.38 -3.64 -9.70
CA ARG A 37 10.51 -3.13 -10.48
C ARG A 37 11.79 -3.92 -10.21
N ARG A 38 12.11 -4.19 -8.94
CA ARG A 38 13.31 -4.96 -8.57
C ARG A 38 13.29 -6.38 -9.13
N VAL A 39 12.14 -7.06 -9.04
CA VAL A 39 12.02 -8.43 -9.56
C VAL A 39 12.08 -8.47 -11.09
N LEU A 40 11.39 -7.54 -11.76
CA LEU A 40 11.21 -7.56 -13.22
C LEU A 40 12.38 -6.92 -13.99
N LEU A 41 12.95 -5.83 -13.48
CA LEU A 41 14.02 -5.09 -14.15
C LEU A 41 15.41 -5.46 -13.62
N ASP A 42 15.55 -5.56 -12.30
CA ASP A 42 16.86 -5.77 -11.66
C ASP A 42 17.15 -7.25 -11.37
N ASN A 43 16.15 -8.13 -11.55
CA ASN A 43 16.19 -9.56 -11.20
C ASN A 43 16.65 -9.79 -9.73
N ASP A 44 16.34 -8.84 -8.86
CA ASP A 44 16.73 -8.83 -7.47
C ASP A 44 15.53 -9.15 -6.57
N PHE A 45 15.80 -9.73 -5.40
CA PHE A 45 14.76 -10.07 -4.45
C PHE A 45 14.16 -8.79 -3.84
N PRO A 46 12.82 -8.70 -3.75
CA PRO A 46 12.18 -7.56 -3.14
C PRO A 46 12.42 -7.56 -1.63
N ASP A 47 12.39 -6.38 -1.02
CA ASP A 47 12.57 -6.23 0.42
C ASP A 47 11.38 -6.84 1.16
N VAL A 48 11.60 -8.02 1.74
CA VAL A 48 10.58 -8.81 2.45
C VAL A 48 10.05 -8.05 3.67
N GLY A 49 10.85 -7.19 4.30
CA GLY A 49 10.42 -6.37 5.43
C GLY A 49 9.36 -5.34 5.02
N GLN A 50 9.55 -4.70 3.87
CA GLN A 50 8.56 -3.75 3.34
C GLN A 50 7.29 -4.46 2.87
N LEU A 51 7.41 -5.65 2.27
CA LEU A 51 6.26 -6.49 1.91
C LEU A 51 5.44 -6.90 3.14
N LEU A 52 6.10 -7.28 4.24
CA LEU A 52 5.43 -7.64 5.49
C LEU A 52 4.68 -6.45 6.09
N TYR A 53 5.25 -5.24 6.04
CA TYR A 53 4.57 -4.02 6.45
C TYR A 53 3.27 -3.79 5.65
N VAL A 54 3.33 -3.90 4.32
CA VAL A 54 2.15 -3.76 3.45
C VAL A 54 1.10 -4.82 3.78
N PHE A 55 1.53 -6.07 3.99
CA PHE A 55 0.64 -7.16 4.36
C PHE A 55 -0.09 -6.87 5.67
N LEU A 56 0.64 -6.51 6.74
CA LEU A 56 0.04 -6.19 8.04
C LEU A 56 -0.91 -5.00 7.97
N LEU A 57 -0.54 -3.93 7.26
CA LEU A 57 -1.40 -2.77 7.05
C LEU A 57 -2.70 -3.17 6.34
N SER A 58 -2.61 -3.97 5.28
CA SER A 58 -3.77 -4.45 4.54
C SER A 58 -4.68 -5.35 5.39
N LEU A 59 -4.09 -6.21 6.24
CA LEU A 59 -4.83 -7.08 7.15
C LEU A 59 -5.60 -6.27 8.20
N ILE A 60 -4.97 -5.23 8.78
CA ILE A 60 -5.62 -4.33 9.75
C ILE A 60 -6.79 -3.60 9.09
N LEU A 61 -6.58 -3.03 7.90
CA LEU A 61 -7.63 -2.35 7.15
C LEU A 61 -8.77 -3.29 6.77
N PHE A 62 -8.46 -4.53 6.38
CA PHE A 62 -9.46 -5.54 6.05
C PHE A 62 -10.30 -5.92 7.27
N ILE A 63 -9.68 -6.16 8.43
CA ILE A 63 -10.40 -6.43 9.68
C ILE A 63 -11.26 -5.22 10.07
N ALA A 64 -10.72 -4.00 9.98
CA ALA A 64 -11.49 -2.79 10.26
C ALA A 64 -12.70 -2.65 9.33
N ALA A 65 -12.52 -2.89 8.02
CA ALA A 65 -13.59 -2.88 7.03
C ALA A 65 -14.66 -3.94 7.34
N LEU A 66 -14.27 -5.16 7.70
CA LEU A 66 -15.20 -6.21 8.12
C LEU A 66 -15.96 -5.85 9.40
N CYS A 67 -15.30 -5.25 10.38
CA CYS A 67 -15.93 -4.79 11.62
C CYS A 67 -16.95 -3.67 11.34
N ILE A 68 -16.60 -2.72 10.48
CA ILE A 68 -17.50 -1.66 10.02
C ILE A 68 -18.68 -2.30 9.29
N LEU A 69 -18.43 -3.16 8.30
CA LEU A 69 -19.48 -3.81 7.52
C LEU A 69 -20.46 -4.58 8.42
N LYS A 70 -19.96 -5.41 9.34
CA LYS A 70 -20.81 -6.13 10.31
C LYS A 70 -21.60 -5.20 11.24
N ARG A 71 -21.04 -4.05 11.61
CA ARG A 71 -21.73 -3.04 12.43
C ARG A 71 -22.85 -2.35 11.66
N PHE A 72 -22.66 -2.10 10.36
CA PHE A 72 -23.64 -1.43 9.49
C PHE A 72 -24.66 -2.40 8.86
N ASP A 73 -24.35 -3.68 8.71
CA ASP A 73 -25.30 -4.73 8.23
C ASP A 73 -26.53 -4.83 9.16
N ARG A 74 -26.33 -4.62 10.47
CA ARG A 74 -27.45 -4.55 11.43
C ARG A 74 -28.42 -3.38 11.17
N PHE A 75 -27.99 -2.33 10.47
CA PHE A 75 -28.81 -1.17 10.15
C PHE A 75 -29.51 -1.28 8.80
N TYR A 76 -28.95 -2.04 7.84
CA TYR A 76 -29.48 -2.13 6.47
C TYR A 76 -30.59 -3.19 6.29
N SER A 77 -30.66 -4.24 7.12
CA SER A 77 -31.74 -5.24 7.04
C SER A 77 -33.14 -4.75 7.44
N LYS A 78 -33.35 -3.44 7.67
CA LYS A 78 -34.67 -2.87 8.00
C LYS A 78 -35.30 -1.98 6.92
N ILE A 79 -34.74 -1.94 5.71
CA ILE A 79 -35.25 -1.05 4.63
C ILE A 79 -35.73 -1.82 3.38
N VAL A 80 -36.13 -3.09 3.53
CA VAL A 80 -36.91 -3.81 2.49
C VAL A 80 -38.09 -4.50 3.15
#